data_AF-A0A0F3PDC6-F1
#
_entry.id   AF-A0A0F3PDC6-F1
#
_cell.length_a   1.000
_cell.length_b   1.000
_cell.length_c   1.000
_cell.angle_alpha   90.00
_cell.angle_beta   90.00
_cell.angle_gamma   90.00
#
_symmetry.space_group_name_H-M   'P 1'
#
loop_
_entity.id
_entity.type
_entity.pdbx_description
1 polymer ?
#
loop_
_entity_poly.entity_id
_entity_poly.type
_entity_poly.pdbx_seq_one_letter_code
_entity_poly.pdbx_strand_id
1 'polypeptide(L)' 'MAQRVKMYLESLYNTKISEITKDDIQKIFDEITAKKHYVTANSILKLLSPIFNKAIEWRLIDKILFME' A
#
# COMPACT_ATOMS: atom_id res chain seq x y z
N MET A 1 3.90 -7.71 14.67
CA MET A 1 3.89 -6.76 13.53
C MET A 1 3.13 -7.31 12.32
N ALA A 2 3.48 -8.53 11.85
CA ALA A 2 2.93 -9.12 10.63
C ALA A 2 1.39 -9.29 10.60
N GLN A 3 0.76 -9.66 11.72
CA GLN A 3 -0.69 -9.92 11.72
C GLN A 3 -1.55 -8.66 11.49
N ARG A 4 -1.14 -7.51 12.05
CA ARG A 4 -1.82 -6.23 11.80
C ARG A 4 -1.63 -5.75 10.37
N VAL A 5 -0.41 -5.88 9.83
CA VAL A 5 -0.13 -5.57 8.42
C VAL A 5 -1.00 -6.41 7.49
N LYS A 6 -1.16 -7.71 7.79
CA LYS A 6 -2.05 -8.61 7.04
C LYS A 6 -3.51 -8.13 7.07
N MET A 7 -4.05 -7.78 8.25
CA MET A 7 -5.42 -7.28 8.37
C MET A 7 -5.69 -6.03 7.54
N TYR A 8 -4.79 -5.03 7.60
CA TYR A 8 -4.99 -3.77 6.87
C TYR A 8 -4.86 -3.91 5.35
N LEU A 9 -4.14 -4.94 4.87
CA LEU A 9 -3.95 -5.20 3.44
C LEU A 9 -4.93 -6.24 2.88
N GLU A 10 -5.77 -6.84 3.73
CA GLU A 10 -6.68 -7.92 3.33
C GLU A 10 -7.65 -7.48 2.21
N SER A 11 -8.09 -6.23 2.23
CA SER A 11 -8.94 -5.63 1.18
C SER A 11 -8.26 -5.55 -0.19
N LEU A 12 -6.92 -5.61 -0.26
CA LEU A 12 -6.16 -5.52 -1.50
C LEU A 12 -5.77 -6.88 -2.07
N TYR A 13 -5.97 -7.98 -1.34
CA TYR A 13 -5.47 -9.31 -1.74
C TYR A 13 -6.13 -9.87 -3.00
N ASN A 14 -7.38 -9.50 -3.26
CA ASN A 14 -8.12 -9.91 -4.44
C ASN A 14 -8.23 -8.80 -5.49
N THR A 15 -7.51 -7.69 -5.30
CA THR A 15 -7.52 -6.53 -6.19
C THR A 15 -6.31 -6.63 -7.12
N LYS A 16 -6.52 -6.43 -8.43
CA LYS A 16 -5.38 -6.40 -9.35
C LYS A 16 -4.50 -5.20 -9.02
N ILE A 17 -3.18 -5.37 -9.11
CA ILE A 17 -2.24 -4.27 -8.84
C ILE A 17 -2.49 -3.05 -9.74
N SER A 18 -3.00 -3.25 -10.95
CA SER A 18 -3.40 -2.20 -11.89
C SER A 18 -4.67 -1.44 -11.52
N GLU A 19 -5.46 -1.97 -10.59
CA GLU A 19 -6.69 -1.37 -10.09
C GLU A 19 -6.47 -0.70 -8.72
N ILE A 20 -5.32 -0.92 -8.07
CA ILE A 20 -4.99 -0.28 -6.79
C ILE A 20 -4.52 1.16 -7.06
N THR A 21 -5.25 2.11 -6.48
CA THR A 21 -4.97 3.54 -6.63
C THR A 21 -4.18 4.10 -5.45
N LYS A 22 -3.69 5.33 -5.60
CA LYS A 22 -3.11 6.09 -4.47
C LYS A 22 -4.11 6.27 -3.33
N ASP A 23 -5.39 6.49 -3.66
CA ASP A 23 -6.44 6.75 -2.67
C ASP A 23 -6.74 5.51 -1.81
N ASP A 24 -6.69 4.31 -2.39
CA ASP A 24 -6.85 3.06 -1.65
C ASP A 24 -5.76 2.90 -0.58
N ILE A 25 -4.52 3.22 -0.94
CA ILE A 25 -3.37 3.13 -0.03
C ILE A 25 -3.40 4.25 1.00
N GLN A 26 -3.76 5.46 0.60
CA GLN A 26 -3.92 6.60 1.52
C GLN A 26 -5.00 6.31 2.56
N LYS A 27 -6.15 5.74 2.15
CA LYS A 27 -7.22 5.36 3.07
C LYS A 27 -6.74 4.36 4.12
N ILE A 28 -5.99 3.33 3.71
CA ILE A 28 -5.41 2.36 4.66
C ILE A 28 -4.43 3.09 5.61
N PHE A 29 -3.58 3.97 5.08
CA PHE A 29 -2.64 4.73 5.90
C PHE A 29 -3.35 5.62 6.93
N ASP A 30 -4.40 6.33 6.53
CA ASP A 30 -5.19 7.21 7.39
C ASP A 30 -5.94 6.42 8.47
N GLU A 31 -6.53 5.26 8.13
CA GLU A 31 -7.17 4.36 9.10
C GLU A 31 -6.21 3.86 10.17
N ILE A 32 -4.95 3.60 9.80
CA ILE A 32 -3.91 3.14 10.74
C ILE A 32 -3.40 4.30 11.61
N THR A 33 -3.17 5.47 11.01
CA THR A 33 -2.66 6.65 11.73
C THR A 33 -3.70 7.29 12.64
N ALA A 34 -4.99 7.22 12.30
CA ALA A 34 -6.09 7.59 13.20
C ALA A 34 -6.05 6.80 14.51
N LYS A 35 -5.55 5.55 14.48
CA LYS A 35 -5.32 4.70 15.67
C LYS A 35 -3.95 4.91 16.31
N LYS A 36 -3.19 5.93 15.89
CA LYS A 36 -1.81 6.24 16.32
C LYS A 36 -0.80 5.12 16.08
N HIS A 37 -1.09 4.20 15.15
CA HIS A 37 -0.22 3.05 14.85
C HIS A 37 0.84 3.38 13.78
N TYR A 38 1.57 4.48 13.93
CA TYR A 38 2.49 5.02 12.92
C TYR A 38 3.54 4.02 12.42
N VAL A 39 4.09 3.19 13.31
CA VAL A 39 5.08 2.16 12.91
C VAL A 39 4.46 1.13 11.96
N THR A 40 3.17 0.81 12.15
CA THR A 40 2.45 -0.12 11.25
C THR A 40 2.17 0.54 9.90
N ALA A 41 1.76 1.82 9.90
CA ALA A 41 1.50 2.57 8.67
C ALA A 41 2.76 2.67 7.79
N ASN A 42 3.89 3.05 8.40
CA ASN A 42 5.18 3.12 7.70
C ASN A 42 5.67 1.74 7.23
N SER A 43 5.39 0.67 7.98
CA SER A 43 5.74 -0.69 7.57
C SER A 43 4.97 -1.12 6.32
N ILE A 44 3.71 -0.71 6.18
CA ILE A 44 2.89 -0.99 5.00
C ILE A 44 3.45 -0.26 3.77
N LEU A 45 3.77 1.03 3.88
CA LEU A 45 4.37 1.78 2.77
C LEU A 45 5.69 1.14 2.31
N LYS A 46 6.54 0.75 3.27
CA LYS A 46 7.81 0.05 2.98
C LYS A 46 7.60 -1.30 2.27
N LEU A 47 6.51 -2.00 2.57
CA LEU A 47 6.17 -3.27 1.94
C LEU A 47 5.59 -3.10 0.53
N LEU A 48 4.74 -2.09 0.33
CA LEU A 48 4.10 -1.85 -0.97
C LEU A 48 5.05 -1.22 -1.99
N SER A 49 5.93 -0.31 -1.57
CA SER A 49 6.85 0.42 -2.45
C SER A 49 7.61 -0.47 -3.46
N PRO A 50 8.31 -1.55 -3.07
CA PRO A 50 9.02 -2.40 -4.02
C PRO A 50 8.08 -3.13 -5.00
N ILE A 51 6.87 -3.48 -4.59
CA ILE A 51 5.89 -4.20 -5.43
C ILE A 51 5.40 -3.27 -6.55
N PHE A 52 5.00 -2.05 -6.19
CA PHE A 52 4.55 -1.05 -7.17
C PHE A 52 5.68 -0.58 -8.08
N ASN A 53 6.89 -0.41 -7.56
CA ASN A 53 8.06 -0.10 -8.38
C ASN A 53 8.32 -1.20 -9.43
N LYS A 54 8.18 -2.48 -9.05
CA LYS A 54 8.34 -3.60 -9.98
C LYS A 54 7.23 -3.63 -11.03
N ALA A 55 5.99 -3.33 -10.64
CA ALA A 55 4.86 -3.26 -11.56
C ALA A 55 5.04 -2.14 -12.61
N ILE A 56 5.60 -1.00 -12.22
CA ILE A 56 5.97 0.09 -13.14
C ILE A 56 7.11 -0.36 -14.08
N GLU A 57 8.16 -0.99 -13.54
CA GLU A 57 9.28 -1.53 -14.34
C GLU A 57 8.79 -2.49 -15.42
N TRP A 58 7.81 -3.35 -15.08
CA TRP A 58 7.19 -4.30 -15.99
C TRP A 58 6.08 -3.72 -16.86
N ARG A 59 5.79 -2.42 -16.76
CA ARG A 59 4.71 -1.74 -17.49
C ARG A 59 3.34 -2.39 -17.27
N LEU A 60 3.12 -2.96 -16.08
CA LEU A 60 1.82 -3.48 -15.67
C LEU A 60 0.87 -2.35 -15.24
N ILE A 61 1.45 -1.23 -14.80
CA ILE A 61 0.76 -0.02 -14.36
C ILE A 61 1.55 1.20 -14.83
N ASP A 62 0.83 2.29 -15.13
CA ASP A 62 1.46 3.58 -15.36
C ASP A 62 1.90 4.21 -14.02
N LYS A 63 2.92 5.07 -14.09
CA LYS A 63 3.66 5.61 -12.95
C LYS A 63 2.73 6.07 -11.81
N ILE A 64 2.70 5.32 -10.71
CA ILE A 64 2.03 5.77 -9.48
C ILE A 64 3.04 6.62 -8.68
N LEU A 65 2.81 7.93 -8.61
CA LEU A 65 3.59 8.88 -7.82
C LEU A 65 3.39 8.62 -6.33
N PHE A 66 4.19 7.70 -5.77
CA PHE A 66 4.14 7.37 -4.34
C PHE A 66 5.01 8.25 -3.44
N MET A 67 5.94 9.03 -3.98
CA MET A 67 6.79 9.91 -3.18
C MET A 67 7.30 11.07 -4.05
N GLU A 68 6.66 12.22 -3.91
CA GLU A 68 7.38 13.49 -3.83
C GLU A 68 7.34 13.96 -2.38
#